data_AF-A0A6A4QAD6-F1
#
_entry.id   AF-A0A6A4QAD6-F1
#
_cell.length_a   1.000
_cell.length_b   1.000
_cell.length_c   1.000
_cell.angle_alpha   90.00
_cell.angle_beta   90.00
_cell.angle_gamma   90.00
#
_symmetry.space_group_name_H-M   'P 1'
#
loop_
_entity.id
_entity.type
_entity.pdbx_description
1 polymer ?
#
loop_
_entity_poly.entity_id
_entity_poly.type
_entity_poly.pdbx_seq_one_letter_code
_entity_poly.pdbx_strand_id
1 'polypeptide(L)'
;MVDKYQVKPVMPIGKQIISKHGDIFKNCTVVTTKYRSKFLEMICNIIVDLQEKKFSEIKEDHLQDIVLLLDDMKNKNVDVEWLHQRLVEILQARQVLEQASMLKREKECCRKKVENAEIELKEREKDKEGLAALLKAACAEVTDCKEKLAAAMDESARINTTIADSEAKVNRYLNCSLVDDLL
;
A
#
# COMPACT_ATOMS: atom_id res chain seq x y z
N MET A 1 -4.07 11.03 -56.26
CA MET A 1 -5.42 10.99 -56.88
C MET A 1 -6.49 10.94 -55.80
N VAL A 2 -6.78 12.07 -55.16
CA VAL A 2 -7.88 12.15 -54.17
C VAL A 2 -9.21 12.46 -54.87
N ASP A 3 -9.13 13.04 -56.07
CA ASP A 3 -10.29 13.44 -56.89
C ASP A 3 -11.14 12.26 -57.41
N LYS A 4 -10.69 11.02 -57.18
CA LYS A 4 -11.48 9.81 -57.46
C LYS A 4 -12.57 9.53 -56.41
N TYR A 5 -12.48 10.10 -55.20
CA TYR A 5 -13.38 9.78 -54.09
C TYR A 5 -14.36 10.93 -53.81
N GLN A 6 -15.65 10.62 -53.66
CA GLN A 6 -16.69 11.61 -53.39
C GLN A 6 -16.81 11.88 -51.90
N VAL A 7 -15.89 12.65 -51.32
CA VAL A 7 -15.87 12.96 -49.88
C VAL A 7 -15.74 14.48 -49.69
N LYS A 8 -16.87 15.19 -49.50
CA LYS A 8 -16.88 16.67 -49.47
C LYS A 8 -16.51 17.32 -48.11
N PRO A 9 -16.86 16.78 -46.92
CA PRO A 9 -16.48 17.43 -45.64
C PRO A 9 -15.11 17.00 -45.08
N VAL A 10 -14.64 15.77 -45.34
CA VAL A 10 -13.40 15.22 -44.74
C VAL A 10 -12.19 15.18 -45.72
N MET A 11 -12.30 15.93 -46.82
CA MET A 11 -11.32 15.94 -47.91
C MET A 11 -9.88 16.32 -47.48
N PRO A 12 -9.63 17.25 -46.53
CA PRO A 12 -8.26 17.57 -46.10
C PRO A 12 -7.57 16.40 -45.42
N ILE A 13 -8.26 15.69 -44.52
CA ILE A 13 -7.73 14.53 -43.80
C ILE A 13 -7.49 13.38 -44.78
N GLY A 14 -8.46 13.12 -45.67
CA GLY A 14 -8.30 12.14 -46.75
C GLY A 14 -7.06 12.43 -47.61
N LYS A 15 -6.81 13.70 -47.97
CA LYS A 15 -5.58 14.10 -48.70
C LYS A 15 -4.32 13.80 -47.91
N GLN A 16 -4.30 14.08 -46.61
CA GLN A 16 -3.15 13.79 -45.75
C GLN A 16 -2.89 12.29 -45.63
N ILE A 17 -3.94 11.48 -45.46
CA ILE A 17 -3.82 10.00 -45.43
C ILE A 17 -3.18 9.52 -46.73
N ILE A 18 -3.73 9.90 -47.88
CA ILE A 18 -3.22 9.44 -49.17
C ILE A 18 -1.79 9.95 -49.43
N SER A 19 -1.46 11.15 -48.98
CA SER A 19 -0.10 11.69 -49.09
C SER A 19 0.91 10.92 -48.23
N LYS A 20 0.49 10.39 -47.07
CA LYS A 20 1.38 9.72 -46.11
C LYS A 20 1.46 8.21 -46.32
N HIS A 21 0.33 7.59 -46.68
CA HIS A 21 0.15 6.14 -46.73
C HIS A 21 -0.09 5.62 -48.15
N GLY A 22 -0.18 6.50 -49.15
CA GLY A 22 -0.52 6.13 -50.52
C GLY A 22 -2.00 5.80 -50.69
N ASP A 23 -2.36 5.17 -51.82
CA ASP A 23 -3.75 4.73 -52.04
C ASP A 23 -4.07 3.49 -51.20
N ILE A 24 -4.68 3.69 -50.04
CA ILE A 24 -5.04 2.64 -49.09
C ILE A 24 -6.05 1.62 -49.64
N PHE A 25 -6.69 1.90 -50.78
CA PHE A 25 -7.59 0.98 -51.46
C PHE A 25 -6.95 0.24 -52.65
N LYS A 26 -5.64 0.40 -52.88
CA LYS A 26 -4.93 -0.17 -54.04
C LYS A 26 -5.14 -1.68 -54.17
N ASN A 27 -5.10 -2.41 -53.06
CA ASN A 27 -5.27 -3.87 -53.00
C ASN A 27 -6.66 -4.29 -52.50
N CYS A 28 -7.57 -3.33 -52.31
CA CYS A 28 -8.86 -3.57 -51.70
C CYS A 28 -9.80 -4.36 -52.62
N THR A 29 -10.48 -5.36 -52.03
CA THR A 29 -11.47 -6.22 -52.70
C THR A 29 -12.76 -5.48 -53.09
N VAL A 30 -13.03 -4.33 -52.46
CA VAL A 30 -14.19 -3.49 -52.79
C VAL A 30 -13.95 -2.83 -54.14
N VAL A 31 -14.76 -3.19 -55.14
CA VAL A 31 -14.60 -2.71 -56.52
C VAL A 31 -15.18 -1.31 -56.72
N THR A 32 -16.28 -0.97 -56.05
CA THR A 32 -16.98 0.28 -56.35
C THR A 32 -16.36 1.48 -55.63
N THR A 33 -16.13 2.55 -56.39
CA THR A 33 -15.65 3.83 -55.88
C THR A 33 -16.57 4.41 -54.80
N LYS A 34 -17.88 4.15 -54.89
CA LYS A 34 -18.87 4.56 -53.89
C LYS A 34 -18.59 3.95 -52.52
N TYR A 35 -18.34 2.65 -52.44
CA TYR A 35 -18.03 2.00 -51.17
C TYR A 35 -16.64 2.37 -50.64
N ARG A 36 -15.64 2.49 -51.52
CA ARG A 36 -14.32 3.02 -51.13
C ARG A 36 -14.41 4.43 -50.54
N SER A 37 -15.23 5.30 -51.12
CA SER A 37 -15.44 6.66 -50.60
C SER A 37 -16.08 6.64 -49.20
N LYS A 38 -17.04 5.73 -48.95
CA LYS A 38 -17.64 5.56 -47.61
C LYS A 38 -16.63 5.07 -46.57
N PHE A 39 -15.78 4.10 -46.92
CA PHE A 39 -14.72 3.64 -46.02
C PHE A 39 -13.71 4.76 -45.73
N LEU A 40 -13.32 5.53 -46.75
CA LEU A 40 -12.44 6.69 -46.55
C LEU A 40 -13.07 7.73 -45.62
N GLU A 41 -14.37 8.01 -45.78
CA GLU A 41 -15.11 8.92 -44.90
C GLU A 41 -15.13 8.41 -43.45
N MET A 42 -15.40 7.12 -43.23
CA MET A 42 -15.34 6.50 -41.89
C MET A 42 -13.94 6.63 -41.27
N ILE A 43 -12.88 6.33 -42.02
CA ILE A 43 -11.49 6.47 -41.55
C ILE A 43 -11.18 7.91 -41.18
N CYS A 44 -11.60 8.88 -42.00
CA CYS A 44 -11.39 10.28 -41.70
C CYS A 44 -12.16 10.71 -40.45
N ASN A 45 -13.41 10.25 -40.26
CA ASN A 45 -14.20 10.54 -39.07
C ASN A 45 -13.57 9.95 -37.80
N ILE A 46 -12.98 8.75 -37.87
CA ILE A 46 -12.21 8.18 -36.75
C ILE A 46 -11.05 9.11 -36.38
N ILE A 47 -10.30 9.62 -37.36
CA ILE A 47 -9.18 10.53 -37.10
C ILE A 47 -9.66 11.85 -36.49
N VAL A 48 -10.76 12.42 -37.00
CA VAL A 48 -11.37 13.64 -36.42
C VAL A 48 -11.75 13.37 -34.97
N ASP A 49 -12.44 12.27 -34.70
CA ASP A 49 -12.87 11.90 -33.35
C ASP A 49 -11.70 11.77 -32.37
N LEU A 50 -10.60 11.16 -32.82
CA LEU A 50 -9.35 11.05 -32.04
C LEU A 50 -8.62 12.41 -31.87
N GLN A 51 -8.79 13.36 -32.80
CA GLN A 51 -8.19 14.70 -32.73
C GLN A 51 -8.96 15.63 -31.81
N GLU A 52 -10.29 15.54 -31.78
CA GLU A 52 -11.15 16.44 -31.03
C GLU A 52 -11.24 16.07 -29.54
N LYS A 53 -11.13 14.79 -29.20
CA LYS A 53 -11.22 14.30 -27.83
C LYS A 53 -9.87 14.34 -27.11
N LYS A 54 -9.87 14.73 -25.83
CA LYS A 54 -8.71 14.49 -24.97
C LYS A 54 -8.58 13.01 -24.66
N PHE A 55 -7.35 12.57 -24.39
CA PHE A 55 -7.07 11.18 -24.02
C PHE A 55 -7.96 10.65 -22.88
N SER A 56 -8.23 11.48 -21.87
CA SER A 56 -9.10 11.14 -20.73
C SER A 56 -10.59 11.02 -21.07
N GLU A 57 -11.04 11.61 -22.18
CA GLU A 57 -12.45 11.70 -22.57
C GLU A 57 -12.86 10.58 -23.53
N ILE A 58 -11.91 9.97 -24.23
CA ILE A 58 -12.14 8.77 -25.02
C ILE A 58 -12.55 7.64 -24.06
N LYS A 59 -13.41 6.72 -24.48
CA LYS A 59 -13.76 5.55 -23.69
C LYS A 59 -13.17 4.28 -24.30
N GLU A 60 -12.95 3.26 -23.47
CA GLU A 60 -12.35 1.99 -23.93
C GLU A 60 -13.27 1.22 -24.88
N ASP A 61 -14.56 1.13 -24.55
CA ASP A 61 -15.60 0.54 -25.41
C ASP A 61 -15.63 1.20 -26.79
N HIS A 62 -15.59 2.53 -26.83
CA HIS A 62 -15.53 3.29 -28.08
C HIS A 62 -14.28 2.98 -28.92
N LEU A 63 -13.11 2.81 -28.29
CA LEU A 63 -11.89 2.43 -29.01
C LEU A 63 -11.97 0.99 -29.54
N GLN A 64 -12.55 0.07 -28.77
CA GLN A 64 -12.76 -1.32 -29.17
C GLN A 64 -13.72 -1.42 -30.37
N ASP A 65 -14.80 -0.64 -30.37
CA ASP A 65 -15.73 -0.57 -31.50
C ASP A 65 -15.04 -0.10 -32.78
N ILE A 66 -14.15 0.90 -32.68
CA ILE A 66 -13.35 1.37 -33.82
C ILE A 66 -12.38 0.28 -34.28
N VAL A 67 -11.73 -0.45 -33.38
CA VAL A 67 -10.83 -1.56 -33.73
C VAL A 67 -11.58 -2.62 -34.54
N LEU A 68 -12.76 -3.05 -34.09
CA LEU A 68 -13.60 -4.01 -34.82
C LEU A 68 -13.97 -3.51 -36.22
N LEU A 69 -14.32 -2.22 -36.34
CA LEU A 69 -14.60 -1.60 -37.63
C LEU A 69 -13.38 -1.62 -38.57
N LEU A 70 -12.18 -1.39 -38.04
CA LEU A 70 -10.96 -1.47 -38.85
C LEU A 70 -10.61 -2.91 -39.23
N ASP A 71 -10.86 -3.89 -38.35
CA ASP A 71 -10.68 -5.30 -38.68
C ASP A 71 -11.59 -5.72 -39.85
N ASP A 72 -12.84 -5.26 -39.88
CA ASP A 72 -13.73 -5.46 -41.02
C ASP A 72 -13.16 -4.85 -42.32
N MET A 73 -12.54 -3.67 -42.24
CA MET A 73 -11.87 -3.05 -43.39
C MET A 73 -10.60 -3.80 -43.81
N LYS A 74 -9.81 -4.31 -42.86
CA LYS A 74 -8.64 -5.17 -43.11
C LYS A 74 -9.04 -6.46 -43.82
N ASN A 75 -10.14 -7.07 -43.41
CA ASN A 75 -10.73 -8.25 -44.06
C ASN A 75 -11.15 -7.99 -45.53
N LYS A 76 -11.29 -6.72 -45.93
CA LYS A 76 -11.51 -6.30 -47.32
C LYS A 76 -10.24 -5.84 -48.03
N ASN A 77 -9.06 -6.06 -47.44
CA ASN A 77 -7.75 -5.62 -47.92
C ASN A 77 -7.63 -4.08 -48.04
N VAL A 78 -8.33 -3.32 -47.19
CA VAL A 78 -8.04 -1.89 -47.03
C VAL A 78 -6.80 -1.75 -46.15
N ASP A 79 -5.83 -0.94 -46.57
CA ASP A 79 -4.60 -0.69 -45.81
C ASP A 79 -4.86 0.30 -44.66
N VAL A 80 -5.27 -0.25 -43.51
CA VAL A 80 -5.55 0.50 -42.26
C VAL A 80 -4.72 0.02 -41.07
N GLU A 81 -3.68 -0.80 -41.29
CA GLU A 81 -2.85 -1.36 -40.21
C GLU A 81 -2.23 -0.26 -39.35
N TRP A 82 -1.82 0.84 -39.97
CA TRP A 82 -1.25 2.00 -39.28
C TRP A 82 -2.21 2.66 -38.29
N LEU A 83 -3.51 2.68 -38.60
CA LEU A 83 -4.54 3.25 -37.72
C LEU A 83 -4.92 2.25 -36.63
N HIS A 84 -5.03 0.97 -37.02
CA HIS A 84 -5.28 -0.13 -36.09
C HIS A 84 -4.19 -0.20 -35.01
N GLN A 85 -2.92 -0.19 -35.39
CA GLN A 85 -1.78 -0.18 -34.46
C GLN A 85 -1.82 1.04 -33.52
N ARG A 86 -2.16 2.21 -34.05
CA ARG A 86 -2.30 3.43 -33.23
C ARG A 86 -3.42 3.30 -32.19
N LEU A 87 -4.54 2.68 -32.52
CA LEU A 87 -5.63 2.45 -31.55
C LEU A 87 -5.22 1.47 -30.46
N VAL A 88 -4.48 0.41 -30.81
CA VAL A 88 -3.93 -0.54 -29.84
C VAL A 88 -2.97 0.16 -28.87
N GLU A 89 -2.09 1.04 -29.37
CA GLU A 89 -1.21 1.86 -28.53
C GLU A 89 -2.00 2.76 -27.56
N ILE A 90 -3.08 3.39 -28.04
CA ILE A 90 -3.96 4.24 -27.22
C ILE A 90 -4.65 3.42 -26.13
N LEU A 91 -5.14 2.22 -26.45
CA LEU A 91 -5.75 1.28 -25.49
C LEU A 91 -4.74 0.86 -24.41
N GLN A 92 -3.53 0.49 -24.80
CA GLN A 92 -2.46 0.13 -23.85
C GLN A 92 -2.10 1.30 -22.94
N ALA A 93 -1.94 2.51 -23.50
CA ALA A 93 -1.66 3.70 -22.71
C ALA A 93 -2.76 3.98 -21.66
N ARG A 94 -4.02 3.65 -21.96
CA ARG A 94 -5.15 3.83 -21.04
C ARG A 94 -5.04 2.86 -19.87
N GLN A 95 -4.78 1.59 -20.15
CA GLN A 95 -4.58 0.57 -19.12
C GLN A 95 -3.42 0.96 -18.18
N VAL A 96 -2.31 1.45 -18.74
CA VAL A 96 -1.17 1.96 -17.96
C VAL A 96 -1.57 3.16 -17.09
N LEU A 97 -2.34 4.12 -17.63
CA LEU A 97 -2.81 5.28 -16.87
C LEU A 97 -3.71 4.87 -15.69
N GLU A 98 -4.62 3.93 -15.91
CA GLU A 98 -5.49 3.40 -14.85
C GLU A 98 -4.68 2.71 -13.76
N GLN A 99 -3.77 1.82 -14.14
CA GLN A 99 -2.85 1.15 -13.21
C GLN A 99 -2.01 2.14 -12.42
N ALA A 100 -1.43 3.15 -13.07
CA ALA A 100 -0.65 4.19 -12.41
C ALA A 100 -1.49 4.98 -11.40
N SER A 101 -2.77 5.24 -11.70
CA SER A 101 -3.69 5.92 -10.78
C SER A 101 -3.97 5.08 -9.53
N MET A 102 -4.17 3.77 -9.67
CA MET A 102 -4.37 2.84 -8.56
C MET A 102 -3.12 2.76 -7.69
N LEU A 103 -1.96 2.53 -8.30
CA LEU A 103 -0.67 2.46 -7.59
C LEU A 103 -0.36 3.74 -6.82
N LYS A 104 -0.72 4.91 -7.36
CA LYS A 104 -0.53 6.19 -6.65
C LYS A 104 -1.39 6.27 -5.38
N ARG A 105 -2.62 5.77 -5.41
CA ARG A 105 -3.49 5.71 -4.23
C ARG A 105 -2.97 4.71 -3.19
N GLU A 106 -2.56 3.53 -3.65
CA GLU A 106 -1.99 2.49 -2.77
C GLU A 106 -0.70 2.98 -2.10
N LYS A 107 0.20 3.61 -2.85
CA LYS A 107 1.42 4.22 -2.31
C LYS A 107 1.11 5.20 -1.18
N GLU A 108 0.13 6.08 -1.37
CA GLU A 108 -0.25 7.06 -0.35
C GLU A 108 -0.90 6.41 0.87
N CYS A 109 -1.72 5.37 0.69
CA CYS A 109 -2.28 4.57 1.78
C CYS A 109 -1.17 3.88 2.61
N CYS A 110 -0.22 3.23 1.93
CA CYS A 110 0.92 2.58 2.57
C CYS A 110 1.79 3.59 3.32
N ARG A 111 2.05 4.77 2.75
CA ARG A 111 2.80 5.85 3.41
C ARG A 111 2.16 6.22 4.75
N LYS A 112 0.85 6.44 4.79
CA LYS A 112 0.13 6.77 6.03
C LYS A 112 0.15 5.64 7.05
N LYS A 113 0.05 4.39 6.62
CA LYS A 113 0.16 3.22 7.52
C LYS A 113 1.54 3.14 8.17
N VAL A 114 2.59 3.35 7.39
CA VAL A 114 3.97 3.38 7.91
C VAL A 114 4.15 4.52 8.91
N GLU A 115 3.73 5.74 8.56
CA GLU A 115 3.81 6.90 9.44
C GLU A 115 3.10 6.68 10.79
N ASN A 116 1.88 6.11 10.74
CA ASN A 116 1.14 5.77 11.96
C ASN A 116 1.84 4.69 12.80
N ALA A 117 2.36 3.64 12.16
CA ALA A 117 3.07 2.57 12.85
C ALA A 117 4.37 3.06 13.50
N GLU A 118 5.08 4.00 12.86
CA GLU A 118 6.27 4.63 13.43
C GLU A 118 5.94 5.48 14.68
N ILE A 119 4.83 6.21 14.66
CA ILE A 119 4.35 6.98 15.82
C ILE A 119 3.99 6.03 16.96
N GLU A 120 3.19 5.00 16.68
CA GLU A 120 2.77 4.02 17.68
C GLU A 120 3.98 3.28 18.29
N LEU A 121 4.97 2.91 17.46
CA LEU A 121 6.19 2.27 17.94
C LEU A 121 6.95 3.17 18.92
N LYS A 122 7.13 4.46 18.61
CA LYS A 122 7.81 5.42 19.49
C LYS A 122 7.09 5.59 20.83
N GLU A 123 5.76 5.60 20.82
CA GLU A 123 4.97 5.66 22.06
C GLU A 123 5.19 4.41 22.90
N ARG A 124 5.14 3.21 22.30
CA ARG A 124 5.40 1.96 23.01
C ARG A 124 6.82 1.84 23.55
N GLU A 125 7.81 2.36 22.82
CA GLU A 125 9.20 2.41 23.29
C GLU A 125 9.33 3.29 24.54
N LYS A 126 8.68 4.45 24.56
CA LYS A 126 8.63 5.33 25.72
C LYS A 126 7.93 4.68 26.92
N ASP A 127 6.80 4.00 26.67
CA ASP A 127 6.06 3.28 27.72
C ASP A 127 6.94 2.17 28.32
N LYS A 128 7.64 1.41 27.48
CA LYS A 128 8.59 0.37 27.90
C LYS A 128 9.69 0.93 28.80
N GLU A 129 10.28 2.07 28.44
CA GLU A 129 11.29 2.75 29.27
C GLU A 129 10.73 3.18 30.63
N GLY A 130 9.52 3.75 30.64
CA GLY A 130 8.84 4.12 31.88
C GLY A 130 8.58 2.92 32.81
N LEU A 131 8.08 1.82 32.25
CA LEU A 131 7.85 0.57 33.00
C LEU A 131 9.16 -0.03 33.54
N ALA A 132 10.25 0.02 32.77
CA ALA A 132 11.55 -0.46 33.22
C ALA A 132 12.07 0.36 34.41
N ALA A 133 11.86 1.67 34.42
CA ALA A 133 12.22 2.54 35.55
C ALA A 133 11.40 2.22 36.81
N LEU A 134 10.09 2.02 36.67
CA LEU A 134 9.21 1.63 37.78
C LEU A 134 9.58 0.26 38.36
N LEU A 135 9.86 -0.72 37.50
CA LEU A 135 10.31 -2.05 37.92
C LEU A 135 11.61 -1.97 38.72
N LYS A 136 12.57 -1.16 38.27
CA LYS A 136 13.83 -0.96 38.98
C LYS A 136 13.62 -0.35 40.37
N ALA A 137 12.71 0.62 40.50
CA ALA A 137 12.37 1.21 41.80
C ALA A 137 11.71 0.19 42.74
N ALA A 138 10.72 -0.57 42.25
CA ALA A 138 10.06 -1.62 43.02
C ALA A 138 11.04 -2.71 43.49
N CYS A 139 11.99 -3.11 42.65
CA CYS A 139 13.04 -4.06 43.05
C CYS A 139 13.94 -3.50 44.17
N ALA A 140 14.25 -2.20 44.15
CA ALA A 140 15.03 -1.57 45.22
C ALA A 140 14.25 -1.56 46.55
N GLU A 141 12.95 -1.23 46.53
CA GLU A 141 12.09 -1.25 47.71
C GLU A 141 11.95 -2.67 48.31
N VAL A 142 11.76 -3.69 47.46
CA VAL A 142 11.74 -5.09 47.89
C VAL A 142 13.06 -5.49 48.54
N THR A 143 14.19 -5.00 48.04
CA THR A 143 15.52 -5.30 48.61
C THR A 143 15.66 -4.68 49.99
N ASP A 144 15.33 -3.40 50.15
CA ASP A 144 15.34 -2.70 51.44
C ASP A 144 14.39 -3.38 52.46
N CYS A 145 13.20 -3.80 52.03
CA CYS A 145 12.26 -4.50 52.91
C CYS A 145 12.80 -5.87 53.36
N LYS A 146 13.48 -6.61 52.47
CA LYS A 146 14.14 -7.88 52.84
C LYS A 146 15.25 -7.66 53.87
N GLU A 147 16.05 -6.62 53.71
CA GLU A 147 17.12 -6.27 54.65
C GLU A 147 16.54 -5.89 56.03
N LYS A 148 15.50 -5.05 56.06
CA LYS A 148 14.79 -4.68 57.30
C LYS A 148 14.16 -5.89 57.98
N LEU A 149 13.55 -6.80 57.22
CA LEU A 149 12.96 -8.03 57.77
C LEU A 149 14.04 -8.93 58.38
N ALA A 150 15.17 -9.12 57.70
CA ALA A 150 16.28 -9.90 58.22
C ALA A 150 16.81 -9.33 59.54
N ALA A 151 17.02 -8.00 59.61
CA ALA A 151 17.45 -7.33 60.83
C ALA A 151 16.45 -7.48 61.99
N ALA A 152 15.14 -7.39 61.69
CA ALA A 152 14.10 -7.59 62.70
C ALA A 152 14.02 -9.04 63.21
N MET A 153 14.25 -10.03 62.32
CA MET A 153 14.33 -11.43 62.71
C MET A 153 15.54 -11.70 63.62
N ASP A 154 16.71 -11.15 63.29
CA ASP A 154 17.92 -11.29 64.11
C ASP A 154 17.73 -10.68 65.50
N GLU A 155 17.12 -9.48 65.59
CA GLU A 155 16.85 -8.84 66.87
C GLU A 155 15.84 -9.63 67.71
N SER A 156 14.78 -10.15 67.08
CA SER A 156 13.81 -11.00 67.77
C SER A 156 14.45 -12.27 68.33
N ALA A 157 15.34 -12.92 67.58
CA ALA A 157 16.08 -14.10 68.05
C ALA A 157 16.97 -13.77 69.27
N ARG A 158 17.63 -12.60 69.25
CA ARG A 158 18.49 -12.12 70.33
C ARG A 158 17.69 -11.82 71.61
N ILE A 159 16.54 -11.17 71.49
CA ILE A 159 15.61 -10.92 72.60
C ILE A 159 15.10 -12.24 73.17
N ASN A 160 14.64 -13.17 72.33
CA ASN A 160 14.13 -14.46 72.78
C ASN A 160 15.20 -15.27 73.56
N THR A 161 16.45 -15.24 73.09
CA THR A 161 17.57 -15.88 73.81
C THR A 161 17.77 -15.23 75.19
N THR A 162 17.75 -13.90 75.26
CA THR A 162 17.91 -13.15 76.52
C THR A 162 16.78 -13.44 77.52
N ILE A 163 15.54 -13.56 77.03
CA ILE A 163 14.38 -13.95 77.84
C ILE A 163 14.59 -15.36 78.40
N ALA A 164 14.94 -16.33 77.54
CA ALA A 164 15.17 -17.71 77.96
C ALA A 164 16.28 -17.83 79.01
N ASP A 165 17.40 -17.11 78.83
CA ASP A 165 18.49 -17.08 79.81
C ASP A 165 18.05 -16.48 81.15
N SER A 166 17.24 -15.41 81.10
CA SER A 166 16.71 -14.74 82.29
C SER A 166 15.71 -15.65 83.04
N GLU A 167 14.80 -16.29 82.32
CA GLU A 167 13.85 -17.27 82.86
C GLU A 167 14.57 -18.46 83.49
N ALA A 168 15.60 -19.00 82.84
CA ALA A 168 16.43 -20.07 83.39
C ALA A 168 17.11 -19.66 84.70
N LYS A 169 17.66 -18.44 84.75
CA LYS A 169 18.30 -17.89 85.95
C LYS A 169 17.30 -17.72 87.09
N VAL A 170 16.11 -17.18 86.83
CA VAL A 170 15.04 -17.02 87.83
C VAL A 170 14.56 -18.38 88.33
N ASN A 171 14.33 -19.34 87.42
CA ASN A 171 13.88 -20.69 87.76
C ASN A 171 14.85 -21.45 88.65
N ARG A 172 16.16 -21.22 88.52
CA ARG A 172 17.16 -21.79 89.44
C ARG A 172 16.91 -21.37 90.89
N TYR A 173 16.61 -20.11 91.14
CA TYR A 173 16.37 -19.63 92.51
C TYR A 173 14.95 -19.91 93.04
N LEU A 174 13.96 -20.08 92.16
CA LEU A 174 12.60 -20.43 92.55
C LEU A 174 12.44 -21.92 92.90
N ASN A 175 13.15 -22.80 92.20
CA ASN A 175 12.96 -24.26 92.31
C ASN A 175 14.08 -24.99 93.06
N CYS A 176 15.19 -24.31 93.38
CA CYS A 176 16.30 -24.85 94.16
C CYS A 176 16.45 -24.08 95.48
N SER A 177 17.15 -24.65 96.46
CA SER A 177 17.42 -23.95 97.73
C SER A 177 18.28 -22.71 97.47
N LEU A 178 18.01 -21.61 98.18
CA LEU A 178 18.80 -20.38 98.08
C LEU A 178 20.26 -20.56 98.54
N VAL A 179 20.56 -21.67 99.20
CA VAL A 179 21.89 -22.04 99.68
C VAL A 179 22.48 -23.25 98.97
N ASP A 180 21.87 -23.74 97.88
CA ASP A 180 22.29 -24.98 97.19
C ASP A 180 23.74 -24.96 96.66
N ASP A 181 24.39 -23.80 96.62
CA ASP A 181 25.79 -23.64 96.24
C ASP A 181 26.70 -23.06 97.37
N LEU A 182 26.17 -22.87 98.59
CA LEU A 182 26.81 -22.13 99.70
C LEU A 182 27.19 -23.01 100.90
N LEU A 183 26.63 -24.22 100.99
CA LEU A 183 26.85 -25.21 102.05
C LEU A 183 27.18 -26.56 101.44
#